data_AF-A0A107VP12-F1
#
_entry.id   AF-A0A107VP12-F1
#
_cell.length_a   1.000
_cell.length_b   1.000
_cell.length_c   1.000
_cell.angle_alpha   90.00
_cell.angle_beta   90.00
_cell.angle_gamma   90.00
#
_symmetry.space_group_name_H-M   'P 1'
#
loop_
_entity.id
_entity.type
_entity.pdbx_description
1 polymer ?
#
loop_
_entity_poly.entity_id
_entity_poly.type
_entity_poly.pdbx_seq_one_letter_code
_entity_poly.pdbx_strand_id
1 'polypeptide(L)'
;MSDTPRQTARHDRLTRLFHWSMVLLVAAQFAIGWTMPDVHGTAPPLGLVLLHVNLGVLLLLIAAPRLLWSGARKPIAPVEQPPALAFIANVTHKLLYASLIVVPVLGWLNANGRTWHVGLGNAIPLPAIAAPHSLGASIGELHSAWATALAILIGLHACAALAHRFVLKDGVLARML
;
A
#
# COMPACT_ATOMS: atom_id res chain seq x y z
N MET A 1 1.90 -18.46 -41.70
CA MET A 1 1.47 -18.19 -40.32
C MET A 1 2.00 -16.82 -39.95
N SER A 2 1.13 -15.83 -39.83
CA SER A 2 1.50 -14.46 -39.49
C SER A 2 1.79 -14.36 -37.98
N ASP A 3 3.07 -14.33 -37.62
CA ASP A 3 3.54 -13.93 -36.30
C ASP A 3 3.25 -12.44 -36.09
N THR A 4 2.00 -12.14 -35.76
CA THR A 4 1.66 -10.82 -35.21
C THR A 4 2.15 -10.84 -33.76
N PRO A 5 3.07 -9.96 -33.34
CA PRO A 5 3.43 -9.86 -31.94
C PRO A 5 2.15 -9.66 -31.14
N ARG A 6 1.84 -10.57 -30.21
CA ARG A 6 0.75 -10.37 -29.25
C ARG A 6 1.06 -9.06 -28.51
N GLN A 7 0.45 -7.95 -28.93
CA GLN A 7 0.54 -6.69 -28.21
C GLN A 7 -0.07 -6.94 -26.83
N THR A 8 0.77 -7.07 -25.81
CA THR A 8 0.32 -7.14 -24.42
C THR A 8 -0.35 -5.82 -24.09
N ALA A 9 -1.68 -5.83 -23.94
CA ALA A 9 -2.46 -4.65 -23.60
C ALA A 9 -1.98 -4.08 -22.26
N ARG A 10 -1.28 -2.94 -22.30
CA ARG A 10 -0.70 -2.28 -21.11
C ARG A 10 -1.75 -1.51 -20.33
N HIS A 11 -1.55 -1.42 -19.03
CA HIS A 11 -2.30 -0.48 -18.20
C HIS A 11 -2.06 0.96 -18.66
N ASP A 12 -3.10 1.78 -18.53
CA ASP A 12 -3.01 3.20 -18.80
C ASP A 12 -1.91 3.84 -17.92
N ARG A 13 -1.41 4.99 -18.38
CA ARG A 13 -0.28 5.67 -17.72
C ARG A 13 -0.60 6.01 -16.26
N LEU A 14 -1.84 6.40 -15.95
CA LEU A 14 -2.23 6.81 -14.61
C LEU A 14 -2.29 5.61 -13.65
N THR A 15 -2.82 4.46 -14.09
CA THR A 15 -2.78 3.21 -13.31
C THR A 15 -1.35 2.79 -12.96
N ARG A 16 -0.42 2.87 -13.93
CA ARG A 16 0.99 2.54 -13.71
C ARG A 16 1.67 3.55 -12.78
N LEU A 17 1.43 4.84 -12.99
CA LEU A 17 1.94 5.89 -12.11
C LEU A 17 1.49 5.66 -10.66
N PHE A 18 0.20 5.48 -10.42
CA PHE A 18 -0.30 5.16 -9.09
C PHE A 18 0.32 3.90 -8.52
N HIS A 19 0.52 2.85 -9.34
CA HIS A 19 1.08 1.60 -8.84
C HIS A 19 2.52 1.79 -8.37
N TRP A 20 3.38 2.36 -9.22
CA TRP A 20 4.79 2.57 -8.89
C TRP A 20 4.99 3.61 -7.79
N SER A 21 4.18 4.67 -7.73
CA SER A 21 4.18 5.59 -6.59
C SER A 21 3.86 4.87 -5.27
N MET A 22 2.85 3.99 -5.26
CA MET A 22 2.54 3.21 -4.06
C MET A 22 3.68 2.24 -3.71
N VAL A 23 4.28 1.56 -4.69
CA VAL A 23 5.42 0.66 -4.45
C VAL A 23 6.58 1.42 -3.78
N LEU A 24 6.93 2.60 -4.30
CA LEU A 24 8.02 3.42 -3.74
C LEU A 24 7.69 3.92 -2.33
N LEU A 25 6.48 4.44 -2.12
CA LEU A 25 6.05 4.94 -0.80
C LEU A 25 5.98 3.83 0.25
N VAL A 26 5.45 2.67 -0.11
CA VAL A 26 5.36 1.51 0.79
C VAL A 26 6.75 0.97 1.11
N ALA A 27 7.65 0.89 0.12
CA ALA A 27 9.04 0.49 0.35
C ALA A 27 9.75 1.45 1.30
N ALA A 28 9.60 2.76 1.09
CA ALA A 28 10.13 3.78 2.01
C ALA A 28 9.52 3.65 3.41
N GLN A 29 8.22 3.39 3.51
CA GLN A 29 7.53 3.19 4.78
C GLN A 29 8.08 2.01 5.58
N PHE A 30 8.30 0.87 4.94
CA PHE A 30 8.90 -0.28 5.60
C PHE A 30 10.36 -0.02 5.99
N ALA A 31 11.15 0.62 5.11
CA ALA A 31 12.54 0.96 5.42
C ALA A 31 12.64 1.89 6.64
N ILE A 32 11.80 2.92 6.71
CA ILE A 32 11.77 3.86 7.84
C ILE A 32 11.18 3.19 9.08
N GLY A 33 10.06 2.47 8.95
CA GLY A 33 9.40 1.80 10.06
C GLY A 33 10.28 0.75 10.74
N TRP A 34 11.17 0.10 9.99
CA TRP A 34 12.15 -0.85 10.53
C TRP A 34 13.36 -0.20 11.22
N THR A 35 13.68 1.04 10.86
CA THR A 35 14.90 1.75 11.31
C THR A 35 14.63 2.86 12.32
N MET A 36 13.38 3.29 12.46
CA MET A 36 12.98 4.28 13.43
C MET A 36 13.08 3.74 14.87
N PRO A 37 13.33 4.59 15.87
CA PRO A 37 13.31 4.17 17.26
C PRO A 37 11.90 3.79 17.71
N ASP A 38 11.83 2.92 18.72
CA ASP A 38 10.57 2.52 19.34
C ASP A 38 9.84 3.72 19.96
N VAL A 39 8.52 3.77 19.74
CA VAL A 39 7.68 4.89 20.17
C VAL A 39 7.08 4.63 21.54
N HIS A 40 7.57 5.39 22.53
CA HIS A 40 7.12 5.31 23.93
C HIS A 40 6.40 6.58 24.37
N GLY A 41 5.31 6.42 25.13
CA GLY A 41 4.55 7.54 25.70
C GLY A 41 3.90 8.47 24.67
N THR A 42 3.78 9.75 25.03
CA THR A 42 3.06 10.80 24.27
C THR A 42 3.99 11.90 23.75
N ALA A 43 5.31 11.76 23.92
CA ALA A 43 6.27 12.74 23.42
C ALA A 43 6.05 12.98 21.91
N PRO A 44 6.03 14.24 21.42
CA PRO A 44 5.82 14.51 20.01
C PRO A 44 6.82 13.77 19.11
N PRO A 45 6.39 13.31 17.91
CA PRO A 45 7.27 12.57 17.02
C PRO A 45 8.33 13.49 16.44
N LEU A 46 9.57 13.00 16.40
CA LEU A 46 10.71 13.69 15.81
C LEU A 46 11.50 12.73 14.91
N GLY A 47 12.37 13.28 14.05
CA GLY A 47 13.26 12.49 13.19
C GLY A 47 12.51 11.48 12.31
N LEU A 48 12.97 10.23 12.33
CA LEU A 48 12.40 9.15 11.52
C LEU A 48 10.94 8.85 11.86
N VAL A 49 10.51 9.00 13.11
CA VAL A 49 9.11 8.76 13.51
C VAL A 49 8.20 9.81 12.88
N LEU A 50 8.60 11.09 12.90
CA LEU A 50 7.84 12.15 12.23
C LEU A 50 7.79 11.92 10.72
N LEU A 51 8.91 11.51 10.13
CA LEU A 51 8.98 11.18 8.70
C LEU A 51 8.05 10.00 8.34
N HIS A 52 8.03 8.95 9.16
CA HIS A 52 7.13 7.79 9.01
C HIS A 52 5.67 8.24 9.02
N VAL A 53 5.26 9.07 9.99
CA VAL A 53 3.89 9.58 10.09
C VAL A 53 3.53 10.42 8.86
N ASN A 54 4.38 11.37 8.46
CA ASN A 54 4.12 12.26 7.33
C ASN A 54 4.03 11.50 5.99
N LEU A 55 4.94 10.55 5.76
CA LEU A 55 4.84 9.70 4.57
C LEU A 55 3.63 8.77 4.62
N GLY A 56 3.12 8.45 5.81
CA GLY A 56 1.95 7.60 6.00
C GLY A 56 0.68 8.34 5.59
N VAL A 57 0.62 9.62 5.94
CA VAL A 57 -0.40 10.56 5.44
C VAL A 57 -0.31 10.70 3.93
N LEU A 58 0.89 10.94 3.38
CA LEU A 58 1.07 11.05 1.93
C LEU A 58 0.62 9.78 1.20
N LEU A 59 0.97 8.61 1.73
CA LEU A 59 0.54 7.32 1.21
C LEU A 59 -0.99 7.21 1.22
N LEU A 60 -1.66 7.59 2.31
CA LEU A 60 -3.12 7.56 2.40
C LEU A 60 -3.78 8.50 1.38
N LEU A 61 -3.24 9.72 1.22
CA LEU A 61 -3.72 10.71 0.26
C LEU A 61 -3.56 10.28 -1.20
N ILE A 62 -2.58 9.40 -1.51
CA ILE A 62 -2.39 8.82 -2.85
C ILE A 62 -3.18 7.51 -3.01
N ALA A 63 -3.31 6.72 -1.95
CA ALA A 63 -4.06 5.47 -1.95
C ALA A 63 -5.55 5.71 -2.23
N ALA A 64 -6.16 6.73 -1.60
CA ALA A 64 -7.57 7.06 -1.82
C ALA A 64 -7.93 7.32 -3.29
N PRO A 65 -7.30 8.27 -4.02
CA PRO A 65 -7.57 8.50 -5.42
C PRO A 65 -7.18 7.31 -6.30
N ARG A 66 -6.14 6.53 -5.93
CA ARG A 66 -5.82 5.27 -6.62
C ARG A 66 -6.97 4.27 -6.53
N LEU A 67 -7.57 4.08 -5.35
CA LEU A 67 -8.69 3.15 -5.16
C LEU A 67 -9.92 3.61 -5.95
N LEU A 68 -10.23 4.91 -5.92
CA LEU A 68 -11.31 5.50 -6.71
C LEU A 68 -11.06 5.33 -8.21
N TRP A 69 -9.85 5.63 -8.69
CA TRP A 69 -9.43 5.41 -10.07
C TRP A 69 -9.55 3.94 -10.45
N SER A 70 -9.16 3.03 -9.56
CA SER A 70 -9.26 1.61 -9.82
C SER A 70 -10.72 1.16 -10.00
N GLY A 71 -11.66 1.73 -9.26
CA GLY A 71 -13.09 1.44 -9.42
C GLY A 71 -13.72 2.07 -10.68
N ALA A 72 -13.24 3.25 -11.08
CA ALA A 72 -13.83 4.02 -12.19
C ALA A 72 -13.25 3.66 -13.57
N ARG A 73 -12.01 3.18 -13.66
CA ARG A 73 -11.36 2.90 -14.94
C ARG A 73 -12.00 1.73 -15.67
N LYS A 74 -11.99 1.77 -17.01
CA LYS A 74 -12.40 0.63 -17.84
C LYS A 74 -11.43 -0.55 -17.61
N PRO A 75 -11.91 -1.74 -17.26
CA PRO A 75 -11.06 -2.92 -17.12
C PRO A 75 -10.41 -3.26 -18.47
N ILE A 76 -9.15 -3.69 -18.42
CA ILE A 76 -8.47 -4.26 -19.58
C ILE A 76 -8.74 -5.77 -19.57
N ALA A 77 -8.85 -6.38 -20.75
CA ALA A 77 -9.03 -7.82 -20.90
C ALA A 77 -8.08 -8.60 -19.96
N PRO A 78 -8.58 -9.55 -19.16
CA PRO A 78 -7.74 -10.40 -18.33
C PRO A 78 -6.72 -11.18 -19.17
N VAL A 79 -5.56 -11.50 -18.60
CA VAL A 79 -4.71 -12.54 -19.22
C VAL A 79 -5.40 -13.88 -18.99
N GLU A 80 -5.44 -14.73 -20.01
CA GLU A 80 -5.95 -16.10 -19.89
C GLU A 80 -5.11 -16.86 -18.85
N GLN A 81 -5.78 -17.39 -17.83
CA GLN A 81 -5.15 -18.12 -16.74
C GLN A 81 -6.16 -19.10 -16.12
N PRO A 82 -5.70 -20.18 -15.48
CA PRO A 82 -6.55 -21.09 -14.73
C PRO A 82 -7.45 -20.34 -13.72
N PRO A 83 -8.73 -20.77 -13.54
CA PRO A 83 -9.67 -20.10 -12.63
C PRO A 83 -9.13 -19.94 -11.20
N ALA A 84 -8.37 -20.92 -10.71
CA ALA A 84 -7.72 -20.85 -9.40
C ALA A 84 -6.70 -19.71 -9.29
N LEU A 85 -5.84 -19.52 -10.31
CA LEU A 85 -4.87 -18.41 -10.33
C LEU A 85 -5.58 -17.05 -10.42
N ALA A 86 -6.64 -16.95 -11.24
CA ALA A 86 -7.46 -15.74 -11.30
C ALA A 86 -8.10 -15.41 -9.95
N PHE A 87 -8.62 -16.42 -9.24
CA PHE A 87 -9.21 -16.24 -7.91
C PHE A 87 -8.17 -15.76 -6.90
N ILE A 88 -7.01 -16.43 -6.81
CA ILE A 88 -5.92 -16.06 -5.90
C ILE A 88 -5.42 -14.64 -6.19
N ALA A 89 -5.25 -14.27 -7.47
CA ALA A 89 -4.85 -12.94 -7.87
C ALA A 89 -5.88 -11.88 -7.42
N ASN A 90 -7.18 -12.16 -7.61
CA ASN A 90 -8.24 -11.25 -7.17
C ASN A 90 -8.29 -11.08 -5.65
N VAL A 91 -8.19 -12.17 -4.89
CA VAL A 91 -8.16 -12.12 -3.41
C VAL A 91 -6.94 -11.36 -2.93
N THR A 92 -5.75 -11.65 -3.47
CA THR A 92 -4.50 -10.97 -3.12
C THR A 92 -4.61 -9.46 -3.36
N HIS A 93 -5.14 -9.03 -4.52
CA HIS A 93 -5.33 -7.60 -4.79
C HIS A 93 -6.32 -6.93 -3.81
N LYS A 94 -7.42 -7.60 -3.46
CA LYS A 94 -8.37 -7.08 -2.46
C LYS A 94 -7.73 -6.94 -1.09
N LEU A 95 -6.98 -7.94 -0.64
CA LEU A 95 -6.26 -7.90 0.64
C LEU A 95 -5.19 -6.81 0.66
N LEU A 96 -4.45 -6.63 -0.43
CA LEU A 96 -3.49 -5.54 -0.57
C LEU A 96 -4.20 -4.18 -0.49
N TYR A 97 -5.30 -3.97 -1.23
CA TYR A 97 -6.04 -2.71 -1.17
C TYR A 97 -6.62 -2.42 0.22
N ALA A 98 -7.19 -3.43 0.89
CA ALA A 98 -7.67 -3.27 2.26
C ALA A 98 -6.51 -2.88 3.20
N SER A 99 -5.39 -3.60 3.12
CA SER A 99 -4.23 -3.38 3.99
C SER A 99 -3.58 -2.01 3.77
N LEU A 100 -3.54 -1.51 2.53
CA LEU A 100 -3.05 -0.17 2.19
C LEU A 100 -3.87 0.97 2.81
N ILE A 101 -5.08 0.69 3.29
CA ILE A 101 -5.92 1.65 4.02
C ILE A 101 -5.91 1.35 5.52
N VAL A 102 -6.10 0.09 5.92
CA VAL A 102 -6.19 -0.31 7.33
C VAL A 102 -4.91 0.03 8.08
N VAL A 103 -3.73 -0.30 7.53
CA VAL A 103 -2.44 -0.04 8.19
C VAL A 103 -2.25 1.45 8.51
N PRO A 104 -2.31 2.40 7.56
CA PRO A 104 -2.14 3.82 7.87
C PRO A 104 -3.26 4.38 8.76
N VAL A 105 -4.50 3.89 8.65
CA VAL A 105 -5.59 4.30 9.57
C VAL A 105 -5.29 3.86 11.01
N LEU A 106 -4.79 2.64 11.22
CA LEU A 106 -4.34 2.18 12.55
C LEU A 106 -3.19 3.06 13.07
N GLY A 107 -2.25 3.44 12.20
CA GLY A 107 -1.16 4.36 12.56
C GLY A 107 -1.69 5.73 13.00
N TRP A 108 -2.69 6.26 12.30
CA TRP A 108 -3.34 7.53 12.63
C TRP A 108 -4.14 7.45 13.95
N LEU A 109 -4.88 6.37 14.17
CA LEU A 109 -5.55 6.10 15.45
C LEU A 109 -4.55 6.06 16.61
N ASN A 110 -3.43 5.34 16.47
CA ASN A 110 -2.36 5.29 17.46
C ASN A 110 -1.75 6.68 17.71
N ALA A 111 -1.47 7.44 16.66
CA ALA A 111 -0.92 8.79 16.78
C ALA A 111 -1.87 9.73 17.55
N ASN A 112 -3.17 9.76 17.22
CA ASN A 112 -4.14 10.56 17.98
C ASN A 112 -4.31 10.06 19.42
N GLY A 113 -4.31 8.74 19.65
CA GLY A 113 -4.29 8.16 20.99
C GLY A 113 -3.08 8.61 21.83
N ARG A 114 -1.95 8.90 21.19
CA ARG A 114 -0.74 9.48 21.80
C ARG A 114 -0.75 11.00 21.87
N THR A 115 -1.90 11.62 21.64
CA THR A 115 -2.12 13.08 21.62
C THR A 115 -1.40 13.81 20.48
N TRP A 116 -0.98 13.08 19.43
CA TRP A 116 -0.31 13.69 18.29
C TRP A 116 -1.31 14.23 17.28
N HIS A 117 -0.98 15.39 16.72
CA HIS A 117 -1.63 15.91 15.53
C HIS A 117 -1.01 15.25 14.30
N VAL A 118 -1.86 14.76 13.41
CA VAL A 118 -1.45 14.07 12.18
C VAL A 118 -1.75 14.98 11.00
N GLY A 119 -0.82 15.08 10.07
CA GLY A 119 -0.96 15.91 8.88
C GLY A 119 0.22 15.74 7.95
N LEU A 120 0.15 16.35 6.77
CA LEU A 120 1.31 16.47 5.89
C LEU A 120 2.10 17.72 6.29
N GLY A 121 2.90 17.58 7.36
CA GLY A 121 3.49 18.72 8.06
C GLY A 121 2.40 19.70 8.54
N ASN A 122 2.70 21.01 8.46
CA ASN A 122 1.75 22.06 8.83
C ASN A 122 0.80 22.47 7.67
N ALA A 123 0.97 21.89 6.48
CA ALA A 123 0.24 22.33 5.28
C ALA A 123 -1.16 21.71 5.19
N ILE A 124 -1.30 20.44 5.55
CA ILE A 124 -2.57 19.70 5.47
C ILE A 124 -2.79 18.99 6.80
N PRO A 125 -3.45 19.64 7.78
CA PRO A 125 -3.85 18.96 9.01
C PRO A 125 -4.96 17.95 8.69
N LEU A 126 -4.85 16.75 9.25
CA LEU A 126 -5.92 15.76 9.22
C LEU A 126 -6.74 15.83 10.52
N PRO A 127 -8.05 15.50 10.49
CA PRO A 127 -8.88 15.51 11.68
C PRO A 127 -8.40 14.50 12.74
N ALA A 128 -8.78 14.69 13.99
CA ALA A 128 -8.61 13.63 14.98
C ALA A 128 -9.65 12.53 14.72
N ILE A 129 -9.20 11.27 14.69
CA ILE A 129 -10.08 10.09 14.51
C ILE A 129 -10.09 9.17 15.74
N ALA A 130 -9.31 9.48 16.77
CA ALA A 130 -9.36 8.86 18.08
C ALA A 130 -9.21 9.91 19.19
N ALA A 131 -9.73 9.60 20.37
CA ALA A 131 -9.58 10.45 21.53
C ALA A 131 -8.13 10.43 22.06
N PRO A 132 -7.62 11.55 22.60
CA PRO A 132 -6.35 11.58 23.33
C PRO A 132 -6.32 10.54 24.46
N HIS A 133 -5.16 9.93 24.71
CA HIS A 133 -4.94 8.90 25.73
C HIS A 133 -5.78 7.62 25.56
N SER A 134 -6.36 7.38 24.39
CA SER A 134 -7.10 6.15 24.08
C SER A 134 -6.22 5.12 23.36
N LEU A 135 -6.38 3.84 23.70
CA LEU A 135 -5.99 2.64 22.94
C LEU A 135 -4.59 2.61 22.28
N GLY A 136 -3.66 3.51 22.63
CA GLY A 136 -2.46 3.78 21.83
C GLY A 136 -1.53 2.58 21.71
N ALA A 137 -1.18 1.94 22.83
CA ALA A 137 -0.29 0.77 22.82
C ALA A 137 -0.88 -0.41 22.03
N SER A 138 -2.12 -0.80 22.32
CA SER A 138 -2.79 -1.92 21.65
C SER A 138 -3.02 -1.66 20.15
N ILE A 139 -3.32 -0.42 19.75
CA ILE A 139 -3.45 -0.07 18.33
C ILE A 139 -2.08 -0.03 17.64
N GLY A 140 -1.01 0.36 18.34
CA GLY A 140 0.36 0.27 17.82
C GLY A 140 0.80 -1.17 17.53
N GLU A 141 0.45 -2.11 18.41
CA GLU A 141 0.67 -3.55 18.18
C GLU A 141 -0.15 -4.05 16.98
N LEU A 142 -1.42 -3.67 16.90
CA LEU A 142 -2.29 -4.03 15.78
C LEU A 142 -1.77 -3.46 14.46
N HIS A 143 -1.31 -2.21 14.44
CA HIS A 143 -0.66 -1.59 13.29
C HIS A 143 0.54 -2.41 12.83
N SER A 144 1.41 -2.81 13.76
CA SER A 144 2.62 -3.60 13.46
C SER A 144 2.30 -4.99 12.94
N ALA A 145 1.28 -5.66 13.51
CA ALA A 145 0.80 -6.96 13.04
C ALA A 145 0.24 -6.87 11.61
N TRP A 146 -0.59 -5.86 11.32
CA TRP A 146 -1.12 -5.63 9.98
C TRP A 146 -0.05 -5.20 8.98
N ALA A 147 0.95 -4.42 9.40
CA ALA A 147 2.10 -4.07 8.57
C ALA A 147 2.91 -5.32 8.19
N THR A 148 3.10 -6.25 9.14
CA THR A 148 3.77 -7.53 8.87
C THR A 148 2.96 -8.38 7.87
N ALA A 149 1.65 -8.49 8.05
CA ALA A 149 0.77 -9.18 7.10
C ALA A 149 0.82 -8.55 5.70
N LEU A 150 0.82 -7.21 5.62
CA LEU A 150 0.99 -6.47 4.36
C LEU A 150 2.34 -6.78 3.70
N ALA A 151 3.44 -6.82 4.45
CA ALA A 151 4.76 -7.15 3.92
C ALA A 151 4.78 -8.55 3.29
N ILE A 152 4.17 -9.54 3.96
CA ILE A 152 4.02 -10.90 3.44
C ILE A 152 3.21 -10.91 2.14
N LEU A 153 2.06 -10.22 2.11
CA LEU A 153 1.22 -10.11 0.92
C LEU A 153 1.96 -9.46 -0.26
N ILE A 154 2.76 -8.42 0.00
CA ILE A 154 3.60 -7.76 -1.01
C ILE A 154 4.65 -8.74 -1.54
N GLY A 155 5.33 -9.48 -0.65
CA GLY A 155 6.30 -10.50 -1.03
C GLY A 155 5.68 -11.56 -1.94
N LEU A 156 4.53 -12.12 -1.54
CA LEU A 156 3.79 -13.10 -2.35
C LEU A 156 3.38 -12.52 -3.71
N HIS A 157 2.86 -11.29 -3.73
CA HIS A 157 2.48 -10.59 -4.95
C HIS A 157 3.67 -10.38 -5.90
N ALA A 158 4.80 -9.91 -5.37
CA ALA A 158 6.02 -9.69 -6.15
C ALA A 158 6.58 -11.01 -6.69
N CYS A 159 6.65 -12.06 -5.86
CA CYS A 159 7.07 -13.40 -6.28
C CYS A 159 6.17 -13.94 -7.40
N ALA A 160 4.84 -13.77 -7.29
CA ALA A 160 3.91 -14.16 -8.35
C ALA A 160 4.18 -13.38 -9.63
N ALA A 161 4.38 -12.05 -9.56
CA ALA A 161 4.68 -11.23 -10.74
C ALA A 161 5.99 -11.66 -11.43
N LEU A 162 7.02 -12.04 -10.66
CA LEU A 162 8.26 -12.58 -11.18
C LEU A 162 8.06 -13.99 -11.79
N ALA A 163 7.25 -14.85 -11.17
CA ALA A 163 6.89 -16.15 -11.73
C ALA A 163 6.14 -16.01 -13.07
N HIS A 164 5.20 -15.06 -13.15
CA HIS A 164 4.53 -14.70 -14.41
C HIS A 164 5.53 -14.24 -15.48
N ARG A 165 6.58 -13.50 -15.10
CA ARG A 165 7.61 -13.02 -16.03
C ARG A 165 8.57 -14.12 -16.50
N PHE A 166 9.10 -14.91 -15.58
CA PHE A 166 10.24 -15.80 -15.86
C PHE A 166 9.83 -17.26 -16.11
N VAL A 167 8.77 -17.72 -15.46
CA VAL A 167 8.27 -19.11 -15.57
C VAL A 167 7.13 -19.18 -16.57
N LEU A 168 6.03 -18.46 -16.34
CA LEU A 168 4.83 -18.55 -17.18
C LEU A 168 4.97 -17.76 -18.49
N LYS A 169 5.79 -16.69 -18.49
CA LYS A 169 6.10 -15.84 -19.66
C LYS A 169 4.85 -15.33 -20.39
N ASP A 170 3.80 -15.03 -19.64
CA ASP A 170 2.47 -14.65 -20.16
C ASP A 170 2.28 -13.14 -20.34
N GLY A 171 3.31 -12.35 -20.02
CA GLY A 171 3.31 -10.91 -20.19
C GLY A 171 2.54 -10.12 -19.11
N VAL A 172 2.06 -10.75 -18.03
CA VAL A 172 1.34 -10.04 -16.93
C VAL A 172 2.16 -8.87 -16.39
N LEU A 173 3.43 -9.09 -16.03
CA LEU A 173 4.31 -8.02 -15.53
C LEU A 173 4.53 -6.91 -16.56
N ALA A 174 4.62 -7.25 -17.85
CA ALA A 174 4.84 -6.28 -18.92
C ALA A 174 3.65 -5.32 -19.13
N ARG A 175 2.48 -5.63 -18.58
CA ARG A 175 1.31 -4.74 -18.60
C ARG A 175 1.42 -3.62 -17.56
N MET A 176 2.23 -3.79 -16.52
CA MET A 176 2.41 -2.83 -15.42
C MET A 176 3.68 -1.98 -15.54
N LEU A 177 4.65 -2.42 -16.34
CA LEU A 177 5.77 -1.62 -16.83
C LEU A 177 5.28 -0.64 -17.90
#